data_AF-A0A2D8ML49-F1
#
_entry.id   AF-A0A2D8ML49-F1
#
_cell.length_a   1.000
_cell.length_b   1.000
_cell.length_c   1.000
_cell.angle_alpha   90.00
_cell.angle_beta   90.00
_cell.angle_gamma   90.00
#
_symmetry.space_group_name_H-M   'P 1'
#
loop_
_entity.id
_entity.type
_entity.pdbx_description
1 polymer ?
#
loop_
_entity_poly.entity_id
_entity_poly.type
_entity_poly.pdbx_seq_one_letter_code
_entity_poly.pdbx_strand_id
1 'polypeptide(L)'
;MDRMTLRPLLFAATASLGTLAASAPALAQSDSVAYFTRSHSSALPQILSTDDRAYYASLFEAIEAQNWERVELAFSQRPDGPLHGAALATYFLDPNSPRIELPRIEDWLRRYPRNPQVEGIVRLGQTRGLTWQPGLPREQSLSRQPGITRRALPRPISDGTMPANVSSAILDRIKNDDPDGARLLLDGVDASLSSQARAEWRQRVAWSYYIENRDAEAYGMAQLVSQGSGPWVAEGDWVAGLSAWRIGDCNRAGEFFATSAKGADNPELRVAAHYWAARALIRCREPQAAQAHLRAATQYDETLYG
;
A
#
# COMPACT_ATOMS: atom_id res chain seq x y z
N MET A 1 -78.06 62.41 1.20
CA MET A 1 -77.27 62.56 -0.04
C MET A 1 -75.82 62.28 0.33
N ASP A 2 -75.10 61.31 -0.21
CA ASP A 2 -75.44 60.14 -1.01
C ASP A 2 -74.26 59.16 -0.84
N ARG A 3 -74.51 57.87 -1.03
CA ARG A 3 -73.55 56.78 -0.83
C ARG A 3 -72.35 56.92 -1.79
N MET A 4 -71.12 56.85 -1.28
CA MET A 4 -69.94 56.64 -2.15
C MET A 4 -69.72 55.14 -2.38
N THR A 5 -69.89 54.79 -3.65
CA THR A 5 -69.87 53.50 -4.30
C THR A 5 -68.44 53.07 -4.67
N LEU A 6 -68.25 51.74 -4.69
CA LEU A 6 -67.06 51.05 -5.21
C LEU A 6 -66.78 51.37 -6.68
N ARG A 7 -65.50 51.32 -7.07
CA ARG A 7 -65.10 50.72 -8.35
C ARG A 7 -63.68 50.10 -8.29
N PRO A 8 -63.45 48.93 -8.91
CA PRO A 8 -62.26 48.11 -8.75
C PRO A 8 -61.22 48.39 -9.84
N LEU A 9 -59.93 48.20 -9.54
CA LEU A 9 -58.86 48.16 -10.53
C LEU A 9 -58.01 46.90 -10.36
N LEU A 10 -57.71 46.33 -11.53
CA LEU A 10 -57.23 44.99 -11.80
C LEU A 10 -55.77 44.76 -11.39
N PHE A 11 -55.51 43.54 -10.92
CA PHE A 11 -54.19 42.95 -10.72
C PHE A 11 -53.46 42.76 -12.06
N ALA A 12 -52.18 43.15 -12.12
CA ALA A 12 -51.22 42.66 -13.09
C ALA A 12 -49.99 42.13 -12.33
N ALA A 13 -49.90 40.81 -12.22
CA ALA A 13 -48.75 40.09 -11.66
C ALA A 13 -47.67 39.96 -12.74
N THR A 14 -46.49 40.51 -12.49
CA THR A 14 -45.29 40.31 -13.33
C THR A 14 -44.47 39.18 -12.72
N ALA A 15 -44.44 38.03 -13.41
CA ALA A 15 -43.61 36.90 -13.07
C ALA A 15 -42.21 37.07 -13.71
N SER A 16 -41.19 37.20 -12.87
CA SER A 16 -39.78 37.20 -13.28
C SER A 16 -39.28 35.77 -13.48
N LEU A 17 -39.05 35.35 -14.74
CA LEU A 17 -38.34 34.12 -15.09
C LEU A 17 -36.82 34.34 -14.93
N GLY A 18 -36.21 33.63 -13.98
CA GLY A 18 -34.75 33.52 -13.86
C GLY A 18 -34.20 32.48 -14.84
N THR A 19 -33.34 32.91 -15.77
CA THR A 19 -32.58 32.03 -16.65
C THR A 19 -31.36 31.49 -15.91
N LEU A 20 -31.39 30.20 -15.57
CA LEU A 20 -30.20 29.45 -15.14
C LEU A 20 -29.31 29.20 -16.36
N ALA A 21 -28.15 29.85 -16.42
CA ALA A 21 -27.12 29.54 -17.39
C ALA A 21 -26.50 28.17 -17.07
N ALA A 22 -26.75 27.18 -17.92
CA ALA A 22 -26.08 25.89 -17.86
C ALA A 22 -24.62 26.06 -18.30
N SER A 23 -23.68 25.87 -17.38
CA SER A 23 -22.25 25.75 -17.69
C SER A 23 -22.01 24.43 -18.43
N ALA A 24 -21.77 24.51 -19.75
CA ALA A 24 -21.34 23.37 -20.55
C ALA A 24 -19.89 22.96 -20.17
N PRO A 25 -19.56 21.67 -20.11
CA PRO A 25 -18.19 21.23 -19.89
C PRO A 25 -17.37 21.55 -21.14
N ALA A 26 -16.19 22.13 -20.96
CA ALA A 26 -15.24 22.32 -22.05
C ALA A 26 -14.72 20.94 -22.51
N LEU A 27 -15.03 20.55 -23.75
CA LEU A 27 -14.41 19.39 -24.39
C LEU A 27 -12.92 19.69 -24.61
N ALA A 28 -12.05 18.76 -24.23
CA ALA A 28 -10.60 18.89 -24.40
C ALA A 28 -10.23 19.09 -25.88
N GLN A 29 -9.73 20.28 -26.22
CA GLN A 29 -9.24 20.59 -27.56
C GLN A 29 -7.94 19.81 -27.83
N SER A 30 -8.01 18.85 -28.76
CA SER A 30 -6.86 18.12 -29.34
C SER A 30 -5.79 19.05 -29.94
N ASP A 31 -6.18 20.27 -30.33
CA ASP A 31 -5.26 21.32 -30.80
C ASP A 31 -4.27 21.79 -29.72
N SER A 32 -4.67 21.74 -28.44
CA SER A 32 -3.78 22.14 -27.34
C SER A 32 -2.63 21.14 -27.16
N VAL A 33 -2.90 19.84 -27.35
CA VAL A 33 -1.90 18.77 -27.31
C VAL A 33 -0.98 18.87 -28.55
N ALA A 34 -1.55 19.12 -29.73
CA ALA A 34 -0.76 19.32 -30.96
C ALA A 34 0.13 20.57 -30.91
N TYR A 35 -0.34 21.67 -30.30
CA TYR A 35 0.44 22.90 -30.10
C TYR A 35 1.55 22.72 -29.06
N PHE A 36 1.24 22.08 -27.91
CA PHE A 36 2.25 21.80 -26.87
C PHE A 36 3.34 20.84 -27.37
N THR A 37 2.97 19.81 -28.14
CA THR A 37 3.94 18.89 -28.72
C THR A 37 4.76 19.53 -29.83
N ARG A 38 4.17 20.39 -30.68
CA ARG A 38 4.87 21.09 -31.77
C ARG A 38 5.81 22.21 -31.27
N SER A 39 5.47 22.89 -30.18
CA SER A 39 6.32 23.93 -29.59
C SER A 39 7.53 23.39 -28.82
N HIS A 40 7.46 22.15 -28.32
CA HIS A 40 8.55 21.49 -27.61
C HIS A 40 9.38 20.54 -28.50
N SER A 41 8.88 20.11 -29.66
CA SER A 41 9.65 19.26 -30.58
C SER A 41 10.68 20.03 -31.41
N SER A 42 10.58 21.37 -31.50
CA SER A 42 11.53 22.22 -32.24
C SER A 42 12.84 22.52 -31.49
N ALA A 43 12.95 22.20 -30.21
CA ALA A 43 14.08 22.61 -29.36
C ALA A 43 14.79 21.47 -28.61
N LEU A 44 14.51 20.21 -28.94
CA LEU A 44 15.31 19.10 -28.42
C LEU A 44 16.60 18.98 -29.25
N PRO A 45 17.78 18.90 -28.61
CA PRO A 45 19.02 18.68 -29.34
C PRO A 45 18.93 17.36 -30.10
N GLN A 46 19.19 17.39 -31.42
CA GLN A 46 19.26 16.18 -32.23
C GLN A 46 20.58 15.46 -31.90
N ILE A 47 20.50 14.43 -31.05
CA ILE A 47 21.65 13.63 -30.61
C ILE A 47 22.18 12.74 -31.76
N LEU A 48 21.29 12.27 -32.63
CA LEU A 48 21.61 11.49 -33.83
C LEU A 48 21.27 12.30 -35.08
N SER A 49 22.08 12.16 -36.14
CA SER A 49 21.72 12.70 -37.44
C SER A 49 20.56 11.91 -38.07
N THR A 50 19.90 12.47 -39.09
CA THR A 50 18.83 11.76 -39.81
C THR A 50 19.33 10.49 -40.48
N ASP A 51 20.56 10.53 -41.00
CA ASP A 51 21.20 9.39 -41.64
C ASP A 51 21.56 8.31 -40.61
N ASP A 52 22.05 8.70 -39.43
CA ASP A 52 22.29 7.75 -38.33
C ASP A 52 21.01 7.06 -37.88
N ARG A 53 19.91 7.83 -37.73
CA ARG A 53 18.61 7.27 -37.37
C ARG A 53 18.14 6.24 -38.39
N ALA A 54 18.20 6.57 -39.68
CA ALA A 54 17.79 5.67 -40.75
C ALA A 54 18.67 4.40 -40.79
N TYR A 55 19.99 4.57 -40.66
CA TYR A 55 20.93 3.46 -40.60
C TYR A 55 20.63 2.52 -39.43
N TYR A 56 20.57 3.03 -38.19
CA TYR A 56 20.35 2.18 -37.01
C TYR A 56 18.96 1.57 -36.98
N ALA A 57 17.93 2.26 -37.44
CA ALA A 57 16.59 1.68 -37.58
C ALA A 57 16.64 0.45 -38.49
N SER A 58 17.26 0.56 -39.67
CA SER A 58 17.40 -0.56 -40.59
C SER A 58 18.30 -1.69 -40.08
N LEU A 59 19.30 -1.36 -39.24
CA LEU A 59 20.20 -2.33 -38.63
C LEU A 59 19.47 -3.15 -37.55
N PHE A 60 18.74 -2.50 -36.65
CA PHE A 60 17.97 -3.19 -35.62
C PHE A 60 16.82 -3.99 -36.21
N GLU A 61 16.15 -3.49 -37.27
CA GLU A 61 15.17 -4.28 -38.03
C GLU A 61 15.80 -5.55 -38.61
N ALA A 62 17.01 -5.46 -39.15
CA ALA A 62 17.72 -6.63 -39.66
C ALA A 62 18.11 -7.62 -38.55
N ILE A 63 18.48 -7.14 -37.36
CA ILE A 63 18.77 -7.96 -36.17
C ILE A 63 17.49 -8.68 -35.71
N GLU A 64 16.37 -7.95 -35.57
CA GLU A 64 15.07 -8.50 -35.17
C GLU A 64 14.55 -9.54 -36.18
N ALA A 65 14.75 -9.28 -37.47
CA ALA A 65 14.43 -10.22 -38.55
C ALA A 65 15.44 -11.37 -38.69
N GLN A 66 16.47 -11.43 -37.83
CA GLN A 66 17.54 -12.45 -37.83
C GLN A 66 18.29 -12.56 -39.17
N ASN A 67 18.35 -11.46 -39.93
CA ASN A 67 19.07 -11.40 -41.20
C ASN A 67 20.55 -11.05 -40.96
N TRP A 68 21.32 -12.04 -40.52
CA TRP A 68 22.71 -11.87 -40.10
C TRP A 68 23.64 -11.42 -41.23
N GLU A 69 23.39 -11.85 -42.47
CA GLU A 69 24.17 -11.40 -43.63
C GLU A 69 24.05 -9.89 -43.83
N ARG A 70 22.83 -9.34 -43.67
CA ARG A 70 22.57 -7.91 -43.76
C ARG A 70 23.21 -7.14 -42.59
N VAL A 71 23.22 -7.71 -41.40
CA VAL A 71 23.87 -7.12 -40.21
C VAL A 71 25.38 -7.02 -40.41
N GLU A 72 26.05 -8.09 -40.86
CA GLU A 72 27.49 -8.07 -41.14
C GLU A 72 27.83 -7.10 -42.27
N LEU A 73 27.01 -7.06 -43.33
CA LEU A 73 27.19 -6.09 -44.41
C LEU A 73 27.09 -4.66 -43.89
N ALA A 74 26.08 -4.35 -43.06
CA ALA A 74 25.89 -3.02 -42.49
C ALA A 74 27.06 -2.56 -41.62
N PHE A 75 27.67 -3.45 -40.83
CA PHE A 75 28.88 -3.16 -40.05
C PHE A 75 30.14 -3.07 -40.93
N SER A 76 30.20 -3.79 -42.05
CA SER A 76 31.33 -3.69 -42.99
C SER A 76 31.35 -2.35 -43.74
N GLN A 77 30.18 -1.82 -44.08
CA GLN A 77 30.03 -0.54 -44.78
C GLN A 77 30.32 0.66 -43.88
N ARG A 78 30.06 0.50 -42.57
CA ARG A 78 30.27 1.54 -41.57
C ARG A 78 30.99 0.94 -40.36
N PRO A 79 32.31 1.10 -40.23
CA PRO A 79 33.08 0.46 -39.16
C PRO A 79 32.88 1.13 -37.79
N ASP A 80 32.51 2.41 -37.76
CA ASP A 80 32.35 3.20 -36.54
C ASP A 80 31.00 3.94 -36.47
N GLY A 81 30.44 4.01 -35.26
CA GLY A 81 29.27 4.82 -35.00
C GLY A 81 28.79 4.81 -33.53
N PRO A 82 27.92 5.76 -33.16
CA PRO A 82 27.57 6.03 -31.76
C PRO A 82 26.82 4.89 -31.04
N LEU A 83 26.08 4.03 -31.76
CA LEU A 83 25.34 2.91 -31.18
C LEU A 83 25.93 1.55 -31.53
N HIS A 84 27.12 1.49 -32.14
CA HIS A 84 27.72 0.21 -32.56
C HIS A 84 27.94 -0.74 -31.37
N GLY A 85 28.36 -0.21 -30.21
CA GLY A 85 28.51 -1.03 -29.01
C GLY A 85 27.22 -1.73 -28.60
N ALA A 86 26.10 -1.00 -28.58
CA ALA A 86 24.79 -1.57 -28.25
C ALA A 86 24.27 -2.52 -29.35
N ALA A 87 24.39 -2.14 -30.63
CA ALA A 87 23.93 -2.96 -31.75
C ALA A 87 24.70 -4.28 -31.88
N LEU A 88 26.04 -4.24 -31.75
CA LEU A 88 26.88 -5.43 -31.71
C LEU A 88 26.54 -6.30 -30.49
N ALA A 89 26.22 -5.70 -29.34
CA ALA A 89 25.83 -6.47 -28.17
C ALA A 89 24.49 -7.19 -28.39
N THR A 90 23.48 -6.50 -28.95
CA THR A 90 22.21 -7.14 -29.31
C THR A 90 22.42 -8.30 -30.29
N TYR A 91 23.24 -8.09 -31.32
CA TYR A 91 23.59 -9.14 -32.27
C TYR A 91 24.32 -10.33 -31.61
N PHE A 92 25.36 -10.08 -30.81
CA PHE A 92 26.16 -11.14 -30.18
C PHE A 92 25.40 -11.92 -29.10
N LEU A 93 24.43 -11.29 -28.45
CA LEU A 93 23.62 -11.90 -27.38
C LEU A 93 22.34 -12.54 -27.90
N ASP A 94 22.02 -12.40 -29.19
CA ASP A 94 20.84 -13.03 -29.76
C ASP A 94 21.02 -14.57 -29.78
N PRO A 95 20.05 -15.35 -29.26
CA PRO A 95 20.15 -16.81 -29.22
C PRO A 95 20.31 -17.49 -30.58
N ASN A 96 19.79 -16.87 -31.65
CA ASN A 96 19.83 -17.40 -33.02
C ASN A 96 20.98 -16.78 -33.84
N SER A 97 21.81 -15.94 -33.22
CA SER A 97 22.98 -15.38 -33.89
C SER A 97 23.99 -16.47 -34.26
N PRO A 98 24.76 -16.28 -35.34
CA PRO A 98 25.88 -17.14 -35.65
C PRO A 98 26.88 -17.15 -34.49
N ARG A 99 27.65 -18.23 -34.40
CA ARG A 99 28.69 -18.33 -33.37
C ARG A 99 29.70 -17.19 -33.53
N ILE A 100 29.73 -16.31 -32.53
CA ILE A 100 30.73 -15.24 -32.44
C ILE A 100 32.01 -15.78 -31.81
N GLU A 101 33.11 -15.66 -32.55
CA GLU A 101 34.43 -16.13 -32.11
C GLU A 101 35.06 -15.19 -31.06
N LEU A 102 35.87 -15.77 -30.17
CA LEU A 102 36.49 -15.07 -29.04
C LEU A 102 37.17 -13.74 -29.42
N PRO A 103 37.93 -13.63 -30.54
CA PRO A 103 38.59 -12.37 -30.89
C PRO A 103 37.63 -11.19 -31.10
N ARG A 104 36.42 -11.42 -31.64
CA ARG A 104 35.40 -10.36 -31.79
C ARG A 104 34.82 -9.94 -30.45
N ILE A 105 34.65 -10.90 -29.53
CA ILE A 105 34.16 -10.62 -28.17
C ILE A 105 35.18 -9.78 -27.41
N GLU A 106 36.46 -10.16 -27.46
CA GLU A 106 37.54 -9.41 -26.82
C GLU A 106 37.66 -7.98 -27.38
N ASP A 107 37.57 -7.84 -28.69
CA ASP A 107 37.60 -6.56 -29.36
C ASP A 107 36.42 -5.66 -28.93
N TRP A 108 35.20 -6.22 -28.86
CA TRP A 108 34.05 -5.50 -28.33
C TRP A 108 34.26 -5.07 -26.87
N LEU A 109 34.79 -5.95 -26.02
CA LEU A 109 35.05 -5.65 -24.60
C LEU A 109 36.10 -4.55 -24.41
N ARG A 110 37.10 -4.48 -25.29
CA ARG A 110 38.12 -3.40 -25.28
C ARG A 110 37.53 -2.06 -25.73
N ARG A 111 36.65 -2.06 -26.73
CA ARG A 111 36.05 -0.83 -27.28
C ARG A 111 34.90 -0.29 -26.43
N TYR A 112 34.10 -1.17 -25.82
CA TYR A 112 32.86 -0.81 -25.12
C TYR A 112 32.79 -1.30 -23.65
N PRO A 113 33.82 -1.06 -22.81
CA PRO A 113 33.88 -1.63 -21.45
C PRO A 113 32.81 -1.09 -20.49
N ARG A 114 32.16 0.03 -20.82
CA ARG A 114 31.12 0.69 -19.99
C ARG A 114 29.71 0.53 -20.53
N ASN A 115 29.54 -0.28 -21.56
CA ASN A 115 28.23 -0.51 -22.15
C ASN A 115 27.38 -1.39 -21.19
N PRO A 116 26.06 -1.15 -21.05
CA PRO A 116 25.22 -1.88 -20.09
C PRO A 116 25.13 -3.38 -20.36
N GLN A 117 25.32 -3.81 -21.61
CA GLN A 117 25.31 -5.22 -22.00
C GLN A 117 26.64 -5.96 -21.73
N VAL A 118 27.65 -5.28 -21.18
CA VAL A 118 29.01 -5.83 -20.98
C VAL A 118 29.03 -7.13 -20.17
N GLU A 119 28.18 -7.27 -19.15
CA GLU A 119 28.12 -8.49 -18.35
C GLU A 119 27.66 -9.69 -19.19
N GLY A 120 26.65 -9.49 -20.05
CA GLY A 120 26.20 -10.49 -20.99
C GLY A 120 27.31 -10.93 -21.94
N ILE A 121 28.08 -9.97 -22.47
CA ILE A 121 29.19 -10.24 -23.39
C ILE A 121 30.35 -10.94 -22.68
N VAL A 122 30.65 -10.60 -21.43
CA VAL A 122 31.63 -11.32 -20.60
C VAL A 122 31.21 -12.78 -20.40
N ARG A 123 29.94 -13.04 -20.04
CA ARG A 123 29.42 -14.41 -19.93
C ARG A 123 29.53 -15.16 -21.25
N LEU A 124 29.18 -14.52 -22.37
CA LEU A 124 29.35 -15.08 -23.71
C LEU A 124 30.82 -15.43 -23.98
N GLY A 125 31.75 -14.53 -23.66
CA GLY A 125 33.19 -14.76 -23.83
C GLY A 125 33.73 -15.89 -22.96
N GLN A 126 33.27 -16.02 -21.71
CA GLN A 126 33.71 -17.09 -20.79
C GLN A 126 33.39 -18.48 -21.37
N THR A 127 32.24 -18.65 -22.02
CA THR A 127 31.91 -19.91 -22.72
C THR A 127 32.85 -20.21 -23.90
N ARG A 128 33.59 -19.20 -24.39
CA ARG A 128 34.59 -19.31 -25.48
C ARG A 128 36.04 -19.27 -24.98
N GLY A 129 36.27 -19.33 -23.67
CA GLY A 129 37.62 -19.34 -23.10
C GLY A 129 38.21 -17.96 -22.82
N LEU A 130 37.38 -16.92 -22.66
CA LEU A 130 37.83 -15.61 -22.22
C LEU A 130 38.51 -15.70 -20.85
N THR A 131 39.77 -15.28 -20.78
CA THR A 131 40.61 -15.33 -19.56
C THR A 131 40.68 -14.01 -18.81
N TRP A 132 40.29 -12.90 -19.44
CA TRP A 132 40.33 -11.56 -18.89
C TRP A 132 38.96 -10.90 -19.03
N GLN A 133 38.56 -10.11 -18.03
CA GLN A 133 37.31 -9.33 -18.06
C GLN A 133 37.57 -7.88 -17.62
N PRO A 134 36.84 -6.89 -18.17
CA PRO A 134 36.90 -5.52 -17.68
C PRO A 134 36.32 -5.42 -16.26
N GLY A 135 36.75 -4.41 -15.50
CA GLY A 135 36.20 -4.14 -14.17
C GLY A 135 34.74 -3.66 -14.27
N LEU A 136 33.79 -4.48 -13.84
CA LEU A 136 32.36 -4.16 -13.86
C LEU A 136 31.90 -3.55 -12.53
N PRO A 137 30.97 -2.58 -12.54
CA PRO A 137 30.27 -2.16 -11.34
C PRO A 137 29.58 -3.36 -10.67
N ARG A 138 29.62 -3.42 -9.34
CA ARG A 138 28.91 -4.47 -8.59
C ARG A 138 27.46 -4.07 -8.43
N GLU A 139 26.55 -5.02 -8.71
CA GLU A 139 25.14 -4.88 -8.38
C GLU A 139 24.97 -4.58 -6.88
N GLN A 140 24.18 -3.56 -6.56
CA GLN A 140 23.81 -3.25 -5.18
C GLN A 140 22.49 -3.96 -4.87
N SER A 141 22.50 -4.84 -3.88
CA SER A 141 21.26 -5.44 -3.40
C SER A 141 20.36 -4.38 -2.78
N LEU A 142 19.12 -4.28 -3.24
CA LEU A 142 18.13 -3.41 -2.61
C LEU A 142 17.75 -3.96 -1.23
N SER A 143 17.67 -3.09 -0.23
CA SER A 143 17.13 -3.42 1.09
C SER A 143 15.63 -3.10 1.15
N ARG A 144 14.86 -3.97 1.83
CA ARG A 144 13.45 -3.66 2.14
C ARG A 144 13.43 -2.46 3.09
N GLN A 145 12.77 -1.39 2.68
CA GLN A 145 12.43 -0.30 3.59
C GLN A 145 11.26 -0.74 4.48
N PRO A 146 11.31 -0.53 5.80
CA PRO A 146 10.12 -0.65 6.62
C PRO A 146 9.05 0.31 6.07
N GLY A 147 7.81 -0.19 5.97
CA GLY A 147 6.67 0.59 5.51
C GLY A 147 5.81 1.00 6.68
N ILE A 148 4.83 1.87 6.46
CA ILE A 148 3.85 2.26 7.48
C ILE A 148 3.32 1.02 8.21
N THR A 149 3.43 1.02 9.54
CA THR A 149 2.92 -0.12 10.30
C THR A 149 1.40 -0.12 10.15
N ARG A 150 0.81 -1.31 9.94
CA ARG A 150 -0.64 -1.45 9.81
C ARG A 150 -1.19 -2.13 11.05
N ARG A 151 -2.36 -1.65 11.48
CA ARG A 151 -3.12 -2.31 12.54
C ARG A 151 -3.53 -3.68 12.02
N ALA A 152 -3.00 -4.72 12.64
CA ALA A 152 -3.34 -6.10 12.34
C ALA A 152 -3.75 -6.79 13.63
N LEU A 153 -4.80 -7.61 13.53
CA LEU A 153 -5.20 -8.51 14.61
C LEU A 153 -4.18 -9.66 14.73
N PRO A 154 -4.06 -10.27 15.92
CA PRO A 154 -3.32 -11.50 16.09
C PRO A 154 -3.83 -12.61 15.17
N ARG A 155 -2.99 -13.62 14.93
CA ARG A 155 -3.40 -14.80 14.14
C ARG A 155 -4.57 -15.52 14.85
N PRO A 156 -5.58 -15.98 14.10
CA PRO A 156 -6.63 -16.83 14.67
C PRO A 156 -6.05 -18.12 15.25
N ILE A 157 -6.61 -18.57 16.36
CA ILE A 157 -6.23 -19.80 17.06
C ILE A 157 -6.90 -20.99 16.36
N SER A 158 -6.08 -21.93 15.91
CA SER A 158 -6.53 -23.15 15.23
C SER A 158 -5.93 -24.39 15.92
N ASP A 159 -6.38 -24.63 17.15
CA ASP A 159 -5.93 -25.75 17.99
C ASP A 159 -6.94 -26.91 18.07
N GLY A 160 -8.04 -26.81 17.31
CA GLY A 160 -9.10 -27.81 17.26
C GLY A 160 -10.13 -27.74 18.39
N THR A 161 -9.97 -26.84 19.38
CA THR A 161 -10.93 -26.73 20.48
C THR A 161 -12.20 -25.97 20.09
N MET A 162 -12.12 -25.06 19.12
CA MET A 162 -13.27 -24.33 18.58
C MET A 162 -13.95 -25.11 17.45
N PRO A 163 -15.22 -25.54 17.60
CA PRO A 163 -15.96 -26.21 16.52
C PRO A 163 -16.20 -25.26 15.33
N ALA A 164 -15.91 -25.75 14.12
CA ALA A 164 -16.02 -24.94 12.90
C ALA A 164 -17.44 -24.38 12.67
N ASN A 165 -18.48 -25.17 12.93
CA ASN A 165 -19.86 -24.74 12.82
C ASN A 165 -20.22 -23.62 13.81
N VAL A 166 -19.70 -23.67 15.04
CA VAL A 166 -19.93 -22.63 16.06
C VAL A 166 -19.18 -21.36 15.70
N SER A 167 -17.92 -21.46 15.28
CA SER A 167 -17.13 -20.31 14.83
C SER A 167 -17.79 -19.57 13.66
N SER A 168 -18.26 -20.30 12.65
CA SER A 168 -18.99 -19.71 11.51
C SER A 168 -20.27 -19.03 11.97
N ALA A 169 -21.07 -19.70 12.81
CA ALA A 169 -22.31 -19.14 13.31
C ALA A 169 -22.07 -17.88 14.15
N ILE A 170 -21.03 -17.83 15.00
CA ILE A 170 -20.66 -16.62 15.74
C ILE A 170 -20.31 -15.48 14.78
N LEU A 171 -19.46 -15.73 13.78
CA LEU A 171 -19.08 -14.71 12.81
C LEU A 171 -20.27 -14.21 11.99
N ASP A 172 -21.20 -15.11 11.63
CA ASP A 172 -22.44 -14.74 10.95
C ASP A 172 -23.34 -13.86 11.83
N ARG A 173 -23.41 -14.11 13.14
CA ARG A 173 -24.15 -13.23 14.07
C ARG A 173 -23.50 -11.86 14.23
N ILE A 174 -22.18 -11.81 14.35
CA ILE A 174 -21.42 -10.55 14.40
C ILE A 174 -21.65 -9.73 13.12
N LYS A 175 -21.65 -10.39 11.96
CA LYS A 175 -21.90 -9.72 10.67
C LYS A 175 -23.32 -9.16 10.53
N ASN A 176 -24.28 -9.74 11.24
CA ASN A 176 -25.69 -9.34 11.22
C ASN A 176 -26.09 -8.53 12.47
N ASP A 177 -25.12 -7.91 13.15
CA ASP A 177 -25.33 -7.01 14.29
C ASP A 177 -26.06 -7.69 15.48
N ASP A 178 -25.87 -9.01 15.67
CA ASP A 178 -26.46 -9.81 16.76
C ASP A 178 -25.39 -10.26 17.79
N PRO A 179 -24.90 -9.37 18.67
CA PRO A 179 -23.89 -9.73 19.66
C PRO A 179 -24.43 -10.67 20.76
N ASP A 180 -25.73 -10.63 21.08
CA ASP A 180 -26.32 -11.53 22.09
C ASP A 180 -26.42 -12.96 21.57
N GLY A 181 -26.80 -13.15 20.31
CA GLY A 181 -26.77 -14.45 19.67
C GLY A 181 -25.36 -15.00 19.50
N ALA A 182 -24.39 -14.15 19.17
CA ALA A 182 -22.97 -14.52 19.15
C ALA A 182 -22.49 -14.98 20.54
N ARG A 183 -22.84 -14.24 21.60
CA ARG A 183 -22.53 -14.60 22.99
C ARG A 183 -23.16 -15.93 23.40
N LEU A 184 -24.44 -16.14 23.11
CA LEU A 184 -25.13 -17.39 23.46
C LEU A 184 -24.46 -18.62 22.86
N LEU A 185 -23.99 -18.51 21.60
CA LEU A 185 -23.24 -19.58 20.95
C LEU A 185 -21.88 -19.82 21.61
N LEU A 186 -21.17 -18.74 21.97
CA LEU A 186 -19.89 -18.83 22.68
C LEU A 186 -20.05 -19.47 24.06
N ASP A 187 -21.04 -19.04 24.84
CA ASP A 187 -21.30 -19.57 26.19
C ASP A 187 -21.56 -21.09 26.18
N GLY A 188 -22.15 -21.62 25.10
CA GLY A 188 -22.37 -23.06 24.92
C GLY A 188 -21.10 -23.90 24.73
N VAL A 189 -19.98 -23.29 24.34
CA VAL A 189 -18.70 -23.99 24.11
C VAL A 189 -17.54 -23.45 24.94
N ASP A 190 -17.68 -22.29 25.60
CA ASP A 190 -16.58 -21.57 26.23
C ASP A 190 -15.75 -22.41 27.21
N ALA A 191 -16.42 -23.27 28.01
CA ALA A 191 -15.75 -24.15 28.97
C ALA A 191 -14.88 -25.25 28.34
N SER A 192 -15.11 -25.63 27.08
CA SER A 192 -14.32 -26.65 26.37
C SER A 192 -13.20 -26.05 25.51
N LEU A 193 -13.18 -24.72 25.34
CA LEU A 193 -12.16 -24.03 24.56
C LEU A 193 -10.80 -23.99 25.30
N SER A 194 -9.71 -24.00 24.53
CA SER A 194 -8.39 -23.72 25.10
C SER A 194 -8.32 -22.31 25.68
N SER A 195 -7.33 -22.03 26.53
CA SER A 195 -7.10 -20.68 27.08
C SER A 195 -6.86 -19.63 25.98
N GLN A 196 -6.21 -20.00 24.87
CA GLN A 196 -5.97 -19.09 23.75
C GLN A 196 -7.24 -18.86 22.93
N ALA A 197 -8.00 -19.93 22.63
CA ALA A 197 -9.26 -19.81 21.91
C ALA A 197 -10.29 -19.00 22.71
N ARG A 198 -10.38 -19.18 24.04
CA ARG A 198 -11.25 -18.35 24.89
C ARG A 198 -10.92 -16.86 24.77
N ALA A 199 -9.63 -16.50 24.78
CA ALA A 199 -9.22 -15.10 24.65
C ALA A 199 -9.68 -14.51 23.31
N GLU A 200 -9.43 -15.21 22.19
CA GLU A 200 -9.85 -14.77 20.87
C GLU A 200 -11.37 -14.57 20.79
N TRP A 201 -12.15 -15.59 21.12
CA TRP A 201 -13.58 -15.57 20.86
C TRP A 201 -14.35 -14.65 21.80
N ARG A 202 -13.92 -14.54 23.07
CA ARG A 202 -14.45 -13.52 23.99
C ARG A 202 -14.14 -12.11 23.50
N GLN A 203 -12.94 -11.87 22.95
CA GLN A 203 -12.60 -10.56 22.39
C GLN A 203 -13.46 -10.21 21.18
N ARG A 204 -13.68 -11.16 20.26
CA ARG A 204 -14.53 -10.95 19.08
C ARG A 204 -15.98 -10.60 19.46
N VAL A 205 -16.55 -11.32 20.43
CA VAL A 205 -17.89 -11.03 20.95
C VAL A 205 -17.93 -9.69 21.69
N ALA A 206 -16.91 -9.37 22.50
CA ALA A 206 -16.81 -8.07 23.17
C ALA A 206 -16.73 -6.91 22.16
N TRP A 207 -15.96 -7.09 21.07
CA TRP A 207 -15.89 -6.11 19.98
C TRP A 207 -17.23 -5.94 19.28
N SER A 208 -17.98 -7.03 19.06
CA SER A 208 -19.35 -6.99 18.53
C SER A 208 -20.27 -6.11 19.40
N TYR A 209 -20.25 -6.26 20.72
CA TYR A 209 -21.01 -5.37 21.60
C TYR A 209 -20.54 -3.91 21.50
N TYR A 210 -19.24 -3.66 21.40
CA TYR A 210 -18.68 -2.31 21.35
C TYR A 210 -19.09 -1.53 20.09
N ILE A 211 -19.07 -2.18 18.92
CA ILE A 211 -19.46 -1.55 17.65
C ILE A 211 -20.98 -1.25 17.61
N GLU A 212 -21.79 -2.06 18.30
CA GLU A 212 -23.23 -1.82 18.50
C GLU A 212 -23.54 -0.77 19.58
N ASN A 213 -22.52 -0.07 20.11
CA ASN A 213 -22.65 0.93 21.19
C ASN A 213 -23.26 0.39 22.49
N ARG A 214 -23.13 -0.92 22.72
CA ARG A 214 -23.54 -1.60 23.96
C ARG A 214 -22.37 -1.67 24.92
N ASP A 215 -21.93 -0.51 25.38
CA ASP A 215 -20.64 -0.35 26.05
C ASP A 215 -20.54 -1.15 27.37
N ALA A 216 -21.64 -1.27 28.13
CA ALA A 216 -21.65 -2.00 29.40
C ALA A 216 -21.45 -3.51 29.20
N GLU A 217 -22.13 -4.08 28.20
CA GLU A 217 -21.98 -5.49 27.82
C GLU A 217 -20.63 -5.76 27.18
N ALA A 218 -20.15 -4.84 26.33
CA ALA A 218 -18.81 -4.90 25.76
C ALA A 218 -17.74 -4.92 26.85
N TYR A 219 -17.85 -4.01 27.82
CA TYR A 219 -16.96 -3.96 28.97
C TYR A 219 -16.99 -5.27 29.75
N GLY A 220 -18.19 -5.76 30.10
CA GLY A 220 -18.37 -7.01 30.83
C GLY A 220 -17.74 -8.22 30.12
N MET A 221 -17.92 -8.36 28.81
CA MET A 221 -17.28 -9.45 28.05
C MET A 221 -15.78 -9.26 27.90
N ALA A 222 -15.31 -8.04 27.66
CA ALA A 222 -13.89 -7.75 27.47
C ALA A 222 -13.06 -8.08 28.72
N GLN A 223 -13.59 -7.83 29.92
CA GLN A 223 -12.93 -8.19 31.18
C GLN A 223 -12.64 -9.69 31.29
N LEU A 224 -13.48 -10.54 30.71
CA LEU A 224 -13.32 -11.99 30.73
C LEU A 224 -12.20 -12.48 29.82
N VAL A 225 -11.74 -11.67 28.86
CA VAL A 225 -10.67 -12.06 27.91
C VAL A 225 -9.36 -12.37 28.65
N SER A 226 -9.06 -11.61 29.71
CA SER A 226 -7.87 -11.78 30.55
C SER A 226 -7.77 -13.13 31.26
N GLN A 227 -8.87 -13.89 31.37
CA GLN A 227 -8.88 -15.26 31.92
C GLN A 227 -8.39 -16.31 30.90
N GLY A 228 -8.15 -15.89 29.66
CA GLY A 228 -7.48 -16.68 28.63
C GLY A 228 -5.97 -16.45 28.63
N SER A 229 -5.35 -16.62 27.47
CA SER A 229 -3.91 -16.42 27.30
C SER A 229 -3.57 -16.07 25.85
N GLY A 230 -2.36 -15.57 25.62
CA GLY A 230 -1.85 -15.32 24.27
C GLY A 230 -2.16 -13.91 23.75
N PRO A 231 -1.90 -13.64 22.47
CA PRO A 231 -1.85 -12.28 21.93
C PRO A 231 -3.21 -11.58 21.87
N TRP A 232 -4.30 -12.35 21.88
CA TRP A 232 -5.67 -11.83 21.92
C TRP A 232 -6.03 -11.17 23.26
N VAL A 233 -5.26 -11.39 24.34
CA VAL A 233 -5.53 -10.74 25.64
C VAL A 233 -5.39 -9.22 25.54
N ALA A 234 -4.33 -8.73 24.89
CA ALA A 234 -4.13 -7.30 24.71
C ALA A 234 -5.22 -6.65 23.84
N GLU A 235 -5.79 -7.40 22.91
CA GLU A 235 -6.94 -6.97 22.11
C GLU A 235 -8.22 -6.88 22.97
N GLY A 236 -8.41 -7.81 23.91
CA GLY A 236 -9.49 -7.75 24.89
C GLY A 236 -9.37 -6.55 25.82
N ASP A 237 -8.18 -6.32 26.37
CA ASP A 237 -7.90 -5.16 27.22
C ASP A 237 -8.11 -3.84 26.45
N TRP A 238 -7.79 -3.81 25.16
CA TRP A 238 -8.09 -2.67 24.31
C TRP A 238 -9.60 -2.39 24.23
N VAL A 239 -10.44 -3.42 24.02
CA VAL A 239 -11.90 -3.27 24.05
C VAL A 239 -12.38 -2.82 25.44
N ALA A 240 -11.88 -3.42 26.52
CA ALA A 240 -12.24 -3.05 27.88
C ALA A 240 -11.92 -1.57 28.17
N GLY A 241 -10.76 -1.09 27.74
CA GLY A 241 -10.36 0.31 27.88
C GLY A 241 -11.26 1.27 27.10
N LEU A 242 -11.59 0.93 25.85
CA LEU A 242 -12.50 1.72 25.01
C LEU A 242 -13.92 1.79 25.60
N SER A 243 -14.47 0.65 26.04
CA SER A 243 -15.79 0.60 26.67
C SER A 243 -15.81 1.38 27.99
N ALA A 244 -14.81 1.21 28.85
CA ALA A 244 -14.69 1.97 30.10
C ALA A 244 -14.61 3.48 29.85
N TRP A 245 -13.88 3.90 28.83
CA TRP A 245 -13.78 5.31 28.43
C TRP A 245 -15.15 5.90 28.02
N ARG A 246 -15.95 5.15 27.26
CA ARG A 246 -17.30 5.57 26.84
C ARG A 246 -18.29 5.63 27.99
N ILE A 247 -18.21 4.70 28.94
CA ILE A 247 -19.03 4.70 30.17
C ILE A 247 -18.60 5.82 31.14
N GLY A 248 -17.41 6.41 30.92
CA GLY A 248 -16.89 7.53 31.72
C GLY A 248 -16.01 7.11 32.90
N ASP A 249 -15.67 5.83 33.00
CA ASP A 249 -14.73 5.30 33.99
C ASP A 249 -13.29 5.48 33.50
N CYS A 250 -12.77 6.69 33.68
CA CYS A 250 -11.45 7.05 33.18
C CYS A 250 -10.32 6.25 33.86
N ASN A 251 -10.49 5.85 35.13
CA ASN A 251 -9.48 5.11 35.89
C ASN A 251 -9.30 3.72 35.29
N ARG A 252 -10.41 2.98 35.15
CA ARG A 252 -10.36 1.65 34.54
C ARG A 252 -9.96 1.69 33.08
N ALA A 253 -10.38 2.72 32.34
CA ALA A 253 -9.92 2.92 30.97
C ALA A 253 -8.39 3.01 30.91
N GLY A 254 -7.78 3.82 31.78
CA GLY A 254 -6.32 3.96 31.87
C GLY A 254 -5.62 2.64 32.21
N GLU A 255 -6.14 1.87 33.17
CA GLU A 255 -5.59 0.57 33.57
C GLU A 255 -5.61 -0.46 32.42
N PHE A 256 -6.75 -0.58 31.74
CA PHE A 256 -6.89 -1.51 30.61
C PHE A 256 -6.04 -1.09 29.41
N PHE A 257 -5.99 0.19 29.07
CA PHE A 257 -5.10 0.67 28.02
C PHE A 257 -3.62 0.43 28.38
N ALA A 258 -3.22 0.66 29.63
CA ALA A 258 -1.85 0.38 30.07
C ALA A 258 -1.51 -1.13 30.01
N THR A 259 -2.47 -2.00 30.30
CA THR A 259 -2.30 -3.46 30.22
C THR A 259 -2.23 -3.93 28.77
N SER A 260 -3.12 -3.42 27.91
CA SER A 260 -3.10 -3.64 26.46
C SER A 260 -1.76 -3.23 25.86
N ALA A 261 -1.24 -2.05 26.22
CA ALA A 261 0.06 -1.57 25.74
C ALA A 261 1.21 -2.53 26.09
N LYS A 262 1.21 -3.09 27.31
CA LYS A 262 2.24 -4.05 27.76
C LYS A 262 2.15 -5.39 27.02
N GLY A 263 0.94 -5.86 26.72
CA GLY A 263 0.70 -7.18 26.11
C GLY A 263 0.61 -7.19 24.59
N ALA A 264 0.57 -6.03 23.94
CA ALA A 264 0.33 -5.92 22.50
C ALA A 264 1.54 -6.39 21.67
N ASP A 265 1.32 -7.40 20.84
CA ASP A 265 2.31 -7.88 19.85
C ASP A 265 2.45 -6.95 18.64
N ASN A 266 1.35 -6.30 18.25
CA ASN A 266 1.32 -5.38 17.12
C ASN A 266 1.72 -3.96 17.57
N PRO A 267 2.73 -3.32 16.96
CA PRO A 267 3.17 -1.98 17.35
C PRO A 267 2.04 -0.93 17.29
N GLU A 268 1.16 -0.97 16.28
CA GLU A 268 0.04 -0.02 16.20
C GLU A 268 -0.89 -0.12 17.40
N LEU A 269 -1.20 -1.33 17.88
CA LEU A 269 -2.00 -1.48 19.11
C LEU A 269 -1.26 -0.91 20.30
N ARG A 270 0.03 -1.25 20.44
CA ARG A 270 0.84 -0.85 21.58
C ARG A 270 0.86 0.66 21.72
N VAL A 271 1.13 1.37 20.63
CA VAL A 271 1.19 2.84 20.60
C VAL A 271 -0.21 3.43 20.80
N ALA A 272 -1.24 2.91 20.12
CA ALA A 272 -2.62 3.34 20.33
C ALA A 272 -3.04 3.21 21.81
N ALA A 273 -2.70 2.09 22.45
CA ALA A 273 -2.99 1.84 23.85
C ALA A 273 -2.22 2.80 24.77
N HIS A 274 -0.93 3.09 24.51
CA HIS A 274 -0.20 4.14 25.24
C HIS A 274 -0.87 5.52 25.07
N TYR A 275 -1.18 5.92 23.85
CA TYR A 275 -1.83 7.20 23.57
C TYR A 275 -3.18 7.34 24.30
N TRP A 276 -4.03 6.31 24.24
CA TRP A 276 -5.33 6.33 24.90
C TRP A 276 -5.23 6.20 26.43
N ALA A 277 -4.23 5.49 26.96
CA ALA A 277 -3.92 5.50 28.39
C ALA A 277 -3.58 6.92 28.87
N ALA A 278 -2.75 7.65 28.11
CA ALA A 278 -2.43 9.05 28.43
C ALA A 278 -3.69 9.93 28.45
N ARG A 279 -4.61 9.76 27.48
CA ARG A 279 -5.88 10.50 27.46
C ARG A 279 -6.79 10.16 28.64
N ALA A 280 -6.87 8.88 29.01
CA ALA A 280 -7.58 8.42 30.20
C ALA A 280 -7.05 9.09 31.47
N LEU A 281 -5.73 9.07 31.68
CA LEU A 281 -5.05 9.67 32.81
C LEU A 281 -5.24 11.19 32.88
N ILE A 282 -5.13 11.90 31.74
CA ILE A 282 -5.40 13.34 31.68
C ILE A 282 -6.84 13.65 32.11
N ARG A 283 -7.82 12.86 31.63
CA ARG A 283 -9.22 13.00 32.05
C ARG A 283 -9.41 12.75 33.54
N CYS A 284 -8.65 11.82 34.13
CA CYS A 284 -8.63 11.57 35.58
C CYS A 284 -7.80 12.58 36.39
N ARG A 285 -7.23 13.62 35.77
CA ARG A 285 -6.36 14.62 36.42
C ARG A 285 -5.02 14.07 36.90
N GLU A 286 -4.46 13.09 36.19
CA GLU A 286 -3.13 12.50 36.45
C GLU A 286 -2.13 12.78 35.31
N PRO A 287 -1.81 14.06 35.02
CA PRO A 287 -0.96 14.42 33.87
C PRO A 287 0.49 13.93 34.00
N GLN A 288 0.97 13.70 35.22
CA GLN A 288 2.33 13.20 35.46
C GLN A 288 2.50 11.75 34.98
N ALA A 289 1.53 10.88 35.28
CA ALA A 289 1.51 9.50 34.78
C ALA A 289 1.32 9.45 33.25
N ALA A 290 0.50 10.35 32.69
CA ALA A 290 0.28 10.45 31.25
C ALA A 290 1.57 10.69 30.45
N GLN A 291 2.53 11.46 30.99
CA GLN A 291 3.80 11.72 30.31
C GLN A 291 4.60 10.45 30.02
N ALA A 292 4.57 9.46 30.91
CA ALA A 292 5.29 8.20 30.70
C ALA A 292 4.72 7.43 29.49
N HIS A 293 3.39 7.41 29.35
CA HIS A 293 2.74 6.78 28.21
C HIS A 293 3.02 7.52 26.89
N LEU A 294 2.99 8.85 26.90
CA LEU A 294 3.30 9.64 25.70
C LEU A 294 4.75 9.43 25.24
N ARG A 295 5.72 9.38 26.17
CA ARG A 295 7.13 9.08 25.84
C ARG A 295 7.31 7.67 25.28
N ALA A 296 6.55 6.70 25.78
CA ALA A 296 6.59 5.34 25.26
C ALA A 296 5.99 5.24 23.85
N ALA A 297 4.93 6.00 23.57
CA ALA A 297 4.36 6.11 22.23
C ALA A 297 5.41 6.67 21.24
N THR A 298 6.01 7.83 21.52
CA THR A 298 6.97 8.53 20.63
C THR A 298 8.24 7.76 20.21
N GLN A 299 8.43 6.54 20.69
CA GLN A 299 9.51 5.64 20.24
C GLN A 299 9.17 4.94 18.92
N TYR A 300 7.95 5.09 18.39
CA TYR A 300 7.42 4.36 17.23
C TYR A 300 6.97 5.30 16.10
N ASP A 301 7.95 5.94 15.46
CA ASP A 301 7.79 6.96 14.42
C ASP A 301 7.03 6.51 13.15
N GLU A 302 6.89 5.21 12.93
CA GLU A 302 6.16 4.63 11.81
C GLU A 302 4.70 4.28 12.10
N THR A 303 4.16 4.68 13.26
CA THR A 303 2.77 4.41 13.65
C THR A 303 1.87 5.63 13.64
N LEU A 304 0.55 5.42 13.56
CA LEU A 304 -0.40 6.53 13.54
C LEU A 304 -0.39 7.38 14.83
N TYR A 305 -0.09 6.75 15.97
CA TYR A 305 -0.23 7.35 17.30
C TYR A 305 1.09 7.88 17.89
N GLY A 306 2.18 7.81 17.14
CA GLY A 306 3.45 8.48 17.43
C GLY A 306 4.63 7.54 17.64
#